data_AF-A0A2U2BPZ7-F1
#
_entry.id   AF-A0A2U2BPZ7-F1
#
_cell.length_a   1.000
_cell.length_b   1.000
_cell.length_c   1.000
_cell.angle_alpha   90.00
_cell.angle_beta   90.00
_cell.angle_gamma   90.00
#
_symmetry.space_group_name_H-M   'P 1'
#
loop_
_entity.id
_entity.type
_entity.pdbx_description
1 polymer ?
#
loop_
_entity_poly.entity_id
_entity_poly.type
_entity_poly.pdbx_seq_one_letter_code
_entity_poly.pdbx_strand_id
1 'polypeptide(L)'
;METPHASRAEISLARSIWDKEIESTGPGIKPNTKSPSFILLKAFSAGNEQFVFSIFDSGFSNGCIPPANGRGIEDMYSICPMRVTQMNTTQSASQDFPEYCHLYPEPAEKPGEINQSQIAFDANTMTAYFRTIQYGKHVAACDRTLRIQ
;
A
#
# COMPACT_ATOMS: atom_id res chain seq x y z
N MET A 1 -21.84 0.00 -8.68
CA MET A 1 -20.96 -0.03 -7.49
C MET A 1 -19.56 -0.50 -7.92
N GLU A 2 -18.81 0.36 -8.59
CA GLU A 2 -17.44 0.08 -9.01
C GLU A 2 -16.50 0.59 -7.91
N THR A 3 -15.64 -0.27 -7.39
CA THR A 3 -14.42 0.17 -6.69
C THR A 3 -13.48 0.74 -7.74
N PRO A 4 -12.52 1.64 -7.41
CA PRO A 4 -11.53 2.07 -8.38
C PRO A 4 -10.87 0.83 -9.00
N HIS A 5 -11.02 0.69 -10.32
CA HIS A 5 -10.41 -0.42 -11.04
C HIS A 5 -8.91 -0.15 -11.09
N ALA A 6 -8.11 -0.97 -10.40
CA ALA A 6 -6.68 -0.97 -10.67
C ALA A 6 -6.49 -1.30 -12.16
N SER A 7 -5.73 -0.47 -12.84
CA SER A 7 -5.38 -0.68 -14.24
C SER A 7 -4.68 -2.03 -14.40
N ARG A 8 -4.71 -2.57 -15.62
CA ARG A 8 -3.97 -3.82 -15.93
C ARG A 8 -2.48 -3.71 -15.58
N ALA A 9 -1.91 -2.51 -15.72
CA ALA A 9 -0.53 -2.23 -15.36
C ALA A 9 -0.29 -2.34 -13.84
N GLU A 10 -1.18 -1.79 -13.02
CA GLU A 10 -1.10 -1.89 -11.56
C GLU A 10 -1.27 -3.33 -11.08
N ILE A 11 -2.19 -4.10 -11.67
CA ILE A 11 -2.36 -5.53 -11.36
C ILE A 11 -1.11 -6.33 -11.76
N SER A 12 -0.54 -6.05 -12.92
CA SER A 12 0.69 -6.71 -13.38
C SER A 12 1.87 -6.38 -12.46
N LEU A 13 1.98 -5.12 -12.02
CA LEU A 13 3.02 -4.68 -11.10
C LEU A 13 2.83 -5.34 -9.72
N ALA A 14 1.61 -5.35 -9.20
CA ALA A 14 1.27 -6.03 -7.95
C ALA A 14 1.69 -7.50 -7.97
N ARG A 15 1.35 -8.23 -9.04
CA ARG A 15 1.76 -9.63 -9.22
C ARG A 15 3.26 -9.79 -9.29
N SER A 16 3.98 -8.89 -9.95
CA SER A 16 5.46 -8.97 -9.98
C SER A 16 6.12 -8.84 -8.60
N ILE A 17 5.44 -8.22 -7.63
CA ILE A 17 5.98 -7.95 -6.28
C ILE A 17 5.42 -8.93 -5.22
N TRP A 18 4.16 -9.32 -5.35
CA TRP A 18 3.37 -10.03 -4.34
C TRP A 18 2.79 -11.34 -4.87
N ASP A 19 3.35 -11.95 -5.91
CA ASP A 19 2.73 -13.11 -6.58
C ASP A 19 2.40 -14.23 -5.59
N LYS A 20 3.34 -14.56 -4.71
CA LYS A 20 3.19 -15.63 -3.71
C LYS A 20 2.07 -15.31 -2.72
N GLU A 21 2.04 -14.09 -2.22
CA GLU A 21 1.03 -13.62 -1.28
C GLU A 21 -0.35 -13.57 -1.95
N ILE A 22 -0.43 -13.10 -3.20
CA ILE A 22 -1.66 -13.09 -3.99
C ILE A 22 -2.18 -14.51 -4.24
N GLU A 23 -1.31 -15.45 -4.63
CA GLU A 23 -1.67 -16.86 -4.83
C GLU A 23 -2.17 -17.52 -3.55
N SER A 24 -1.61 -17.15 -2.40
CA SER A 24 -2.00 -17.71 -1.10
C SER A 24 -3.42 -17.33 -0.64
N THR A 25 -4.04 -16.33 -1.28
CA THR A 25 -5.36 -15.78 -0.89
C THR A 25 -6.57 -16.43 -1.57
N GLY A 26 -6.38 -17.50 -2.35
CA GLY A 26 -7.46 -18.26 -2.99
C GLY A 26 -7.52 -18.05 -4.51
N PRO A 27 -8.68 -17.78 -5.15
CA PRO A 27 -8.82 -17.80 -6.62
C PRO A 27 -8.01 -16.73 -7.39
N GLY A 28 -7.14 -15.98 -6.71
CA GLY A 28 -6.24 -14.97 -7.26
C GLY A 28 -6.94 -13.69 -7.75
N ILE A 29 -6.16 -12.66 -8.04
CA ILE A 29 -6.66 -11.41 -8.64
C ILE A 29 -6.93 -11.64 -10.13
N LYS A 30 -8.18 -11.49 -10.59
CA LYS A 30 -8.55 -11.64 -12.01
C LYS A 30 -8.58 -10.29 -12.74
N PRO A 31 -8.18 -10.21 -14.02
CA PRO A 31 -8.31 -8.99 -14.83
C PRO A 31 -9.77 -8.50 -14.90
N ASN A 32 -9.98 -7.18 -14.84
CA ASN A 32 -11.30 -6.53 -14.84
C ASN A 32 -12.24 -6.94 -13.69
N THR A 33 -11.71 -7.60 -12.66
CA THR A 33 -12.42 -7.72 -11.38
C THR A 33 -12.01 -6.57 -10.49
N LYS A 34 -12.89 -6.20 -9.55
CA LYS A 34 -12.56 -5.23 -8.51
C LYS A 34 -11.21 -5.63 -7.91
N SER A 35 -10.19 -4.80 -8.11
CA SER A 35 -8.93 -5.00 -7.40
C SER A 35 -9.32 -4.99 -5.94
N PRO A 36 -9.02 -6.05 -5.18
CA PRO A 36 -9.42 -6.00 -3.81
C PRO A 36 -8.64 -4.87 -3.14
N SER A 37 -9.27 -4.21 -2.19
CA SER A 37 -8.83 -2.99 -1.50
C SER A 37 -7.53 -3.15 -0.69
N PHE A 38 -6.72 -4.15 -1.04
CA PHE A 38 -5.60 -4.72 -0.30
C PHE A 38 -4.25 -4.13 -0.68
N ILE A 39 -4.14 -3.37 -1.79
CA ILE A 39 -2.85 -2.93 -2.30
C ILE A 39 -2.74 -1.41 -2.42
N LEU A 40 -1.98 -0.80 -1.51
CA LEU A 40 -1.41 0.53 -1.76
C LEU A 40 -0.24 0.35 -2.74
N LEU A 41 -0.22 1.07 -3.86
CA LEU A 41 0.91 1.07 -4.81
C LEU A 41 1.27 2.51 -5.16
N LYS A 42 2.53 2.89 -4.93
CA LYS A 42 3.10 4.17 -5.39
C LYS A 42 4.49 3.93 -5.94
N ALA A 43 4.70 4.31 -7.20
CA ALA A 43 5.98 4.19 -7.85
C ALA A 43 6.63 5.57 -8.02
N PHE A 44 7.93 5.64 -7.74
CA PHE A 44 8.76 6.83 -7.93
C PHE A 44 10.03 6.44 -8.70
N SER A 45 10.58 7.37 -9.46
CA SER A 45 11.83 7.16 -10.19
C SER A 45 12.98 7.91 -9.51
N ALA A 46 14.14 7.27 -9.43
CA ALA A 46 15.40 7.91 -9.02
C ALA A 46 16.53 7.42 -9.95
N GLY A 47 17.03 8.30 -10.80
CA GLY A 47 18.00 7.93 -11.84
C GLY A 47 17.43 6.88 -12.80
N ASN A 48 18.16 5.77 -12.96
CA ASN A 48 17.77 4.64 -13.82
C ASN A 48 16.94 3.56 -13.09
N GLU A 49 16.50 3.87 -11.87
CA GLU A 49 15.80 2.92 -11.01
C GLU A 49 14.39 3.40 -10.69
N GLN A 50 13.51 2.45 -10.44
CA GLN A 50 12.14 2.66 -9.99
C GLN A 50 11.97 2.05 -8.60
N PHE A 51 11.45 2.84 -7.67
CA PHE A 51 11.10 2.41 -6.33
C PHE A 51 9.59 2.31 -6.22
N VAL A 52 9.10 1.08 -6.00
CA VAL A 52 7.68 0.80 -5.83
C VAL A 52 7.42 0.53 -4.36
N PHE A 53 6.67 1.43 -3.74
CA PHE A 53 6.19 1.31 -2.38
C PHE A 53 4.84 0.61 -2.41
N SER A 54 4.74 -0.47 -1.66
CA SER A 54 3.52 -1.27 -1.65
C SER A 54 3.18 -1.85 -0.29
N ILE A 55 1.89 -1.97 0.00
CA ILE A 55 1.36 -2.70 1.16
C ILE A 55 0.38 -3.71 0.63
N PHE A 56 0.40 -4.94 1.14
CA PHE A 56 -0.57 -5.99 0.81
C PHE A 56 -1.28 -6.46 2.09
N ASP A 57 -2.60 -6.24 2.19
CA ASP A 57 -3.43 -6.69 3.33
C ASP A 57 -4.60 -7.54 2.82
N SER A 58 -4.54 -8.86 2.93
CA SER A 58 -5.60 -9.77 2.45
C SER A 58 -6.36 -10.42 3.60
N GLY A 59 -7.05 -9.60 4.40
CA GLY A 59 -7.95 -10.10 5.44
C GLY A 59 -7.22 -10.99 6.45
N PHE A 60 -6.28 -10.39 7.19
CA PHE A 60 -5.47 -11.03 8.25
C PHE A 60 -4.37 -11.99 7.78
N SER A 61 -4.26 -12.27 6.48
CA SER A 61 -3.06 -12.91 5.93
C SER A 61 -2.05 -11.81 5.55
N ASN A 62 -0.78 -12.01 5.91
CA ASN A 62 0.40 -11.15 5.62
C ASN A 62 0.89 -10.18 6.69
N GLY A 63 0.75 -10.53 7.97
CA GLY A 63 1.43 -9.82 9.06
C GLY A 63 0.84 -8.44 9.36
N CYS A 64 -0.30 -8.11 8.76
CA CYS A 64 -1.11 -6.96 9.13
C CYS A 64 -1.84 -7.20 10.45
N ILE A 65 -1.74 -6.24 11.36
CA ILE A 65 -2.52 -6.17 12.59
C ILE A 65 -3.78 -5.37 12.28
N PRO A 66 -4.98 -5.93 12.49
CA PRO A 66 -6.23 -5.21 12.21
C PRO A 66 -6.44 -4.06 13.19
N PRO A 67 -7.30 -3.08 12.83
CA PRO A 67 -7.71 -2.05 13.78
C PRO A 67 -8.35 -2.67 15.02
N ALA A 68 -8.11 -2.06 16.19
CA ALA A 68 -8.75 -2.49 17.41
C ALA A 68 -10.28 -2.35 17.30
N ASN A 69 -11.02 -3.28 17.90
CA ASN A 69 -12.48 -3.23 17.94
C ASN A 69 -12.95 -3.07 19.39
N GLY A 70 -13.63 -1.97 19.70
CA GLY A 70 -14.08 -1.68 21.06
C GLY A 70 -14.82 -0.35 21.19
N ARG A 71 -15.50 -0.15 22.31
CA ARG A 71 -16.22 1.10 22.60
C ARG A 71 -15.22 2.26 22.70
N GLY A 72 -15.38 3.25 21.83
CA GLY A 72 -14.54 4.45 21.80
C GLY A 72 -13.25 4.30 20.98
N ILE A 73 -13.07 3.19 20.26
CA ILE A 73 -12.03 3.09 19.23
C ILE A 73 -12.56 3.72 17.95
N GLU A 74 -11.86 4.74 17.47
CA GLU A 74 -12.20 5.47 16.24
C GLU A 74 -11.26 5.13 15.08
N ASP A 75 -10.09 4.56 15.37
CA ASP A 75 -9.11 4.22 14.34
C ASP A 75 -9.49 2.98 13.54
N MET A 76 -9.37 3.10 12.21
CA MET A 76 -9.79 2.08 11.24
C MET A 76 -8.65 1.57 10.35
N TYR A 77 -7.41 2.02 10.58
CA TYR A 77 -6.26 1.53 9.85
C TYR A 77 -5.76 0.17 10.37
N SER A 78 -5.33 -0.69 9.47
CA SER A 78 -4.47 -1.84 9.80
C SER A 78 -3.03 -1.38 9.98
N ILE A 79 -2.23 -2.07 10.77
CA ILE A 79 -0.77 -1.87 10.82
C ILE A 79 -0.11 -3.01 10.04
N CYS A 80 0.46 -2.69 8.89
CA CYS A 80 1.01 -3.66 7.93
C CYS A 80 2.50 -3.43 7.66
N PRO A 81 3.23 -4.45 7.20
CA PRO A 81 4.51 -4.24 6.53
C PRO A 81 4.34 -3.47 5.21
N MET A 82 5.24 -2.54 4.93
CA MET A 82 5.41 -1.92 3.63
C MET A 82 6.60 -2.56 2.92
N ARG A 83 6.37 -3.09 1.72
CA ARG A 83 7.42 -3.57 0.81
C ARG A 83 7.86 -2.44 -0.09
N VAL A 84 9.16 -2.18 -0.11
CA VAL A 84 9.79 -1.34 -1.12
C VAL A 84 10.52 -2.26 -2.10
N THR A 85 10.10 -2.21 -3.36
CA THR A 85 10.75 -2.93 -4.45
C THR A 85 11.52 -1.94 -5.30
N GLN A 86 12.83 -2.09 -5.33
CA GLN A 86 13.72 -1.42 -6.26
C GLN A 86 13.76 -2.24 -7.54
N MET A 87 13.51 -1.59 -8.68
CA MET A 87 13.49 -2.20 -10.00
C MET A 87 14.42 -1.43 -10.94
N ASN A 88 15.21 -2.15 -11.72
CA ASN A 88 15.87 -1.63 -12.91
C ASN A 88 15.50 -2.50 -14.13
N THR A 89 16.11 -2.25 -15.28
CA THR A 89 15.78 -2.97 -16.53
C THR A 89 16.07 -4.48 -16.49
N THR A 90 16.85 -4.96 -15.52
CA THR A 90 17.36 -6.34 -15.47
C THR A 90 17.11 -7.06 -14.16
N GLN A 91 16.88 -6.33 -13.06
CA GLN A 91 16.84 -6.86 -11.70
C GLN A 91 15.77 -6.16 -10.87
N SER A 92 15.25 -6.88 -9.88
CA SER A 92 14.43 -6.32 -8.82
C SER A 92 14.85 -6.88 -7.47
N ALA A 93 14.81 -6.02 -6.45
CA ALA A 93 15.09 -6.37 -5.06
C ALA A 93 13.99 -5.79 -4.18
N SER A 94 13.52 -6.54 -3.19
CA SER A 94 12.45 -6.11 -2.28
C SER A 94 12.91 -6.16 -0.84
N GLN A 95 12.49 -5.16 -0.06
CA GLN A 95 12.70 -5.11 1.38
C GLN A 95 11.38 -4.73 2.07
N ASP A 96 11.05 -5.47 3.13
CA ASP A 96 9.87 -5.21 3.94
C ASP A 96 10.24 -4.38 5.18
N PHE A 97 9.43 -3.36 5.45
CA PHE A 97 9.56 -2.46 6.59
C PHE A 97 8.29 -2.56 7.45
N PRO A 98 8.40 -2.86 8.75
CA PRO A 98 7.23 -3.09 9.58
C PRO A 98 6.54 -1.77 9.98
N GLU A 99 5.33 -1.89 10.53
CA GLU A 99 4.61 -0.83 11.25
C GLU A 99 4.09 0.37 10.43
N TYR A 100 3.50 0.13 9.26
CA TYR A 100 2.85 1.16 8.43
C TYR A 100 1.33 1.08 8.52
N CYS A 101 0.68 2.22 8.76
CA CYS A 101 -0.78 2.28 8.81
C CYS A 101 -1.38 2.21 7.41
N HIS A 102 -2.19 1.19 7.14
CA HIS A 102 -2.90 1.01 5.89
C HIS A 102 -4.39 1.28 6.08
N LEU A 103 -4.92 2.25 5.31
CA LEU A 103 -6.35 2.44 5.14
C LEU A 103 -6.78 1.85 3.81
N TYR A 104 -7.84 1.04 3.87
CA TYR A 104 -8.51 0.52 2.69
C TYR A 104 -9.11 1.69 1.89
N PRO A 105 -8.91 1.76 0.56
CA PRO A 105 -9.58 2.76 -0.26
C PRO A 105 -11.10 2.61 -0.16
N GLU A 106 -11.78 3.72 0.13
CA GLU A 106 -13.24 3.82 0.14
C GLU A 106 -13.83 3.57 -1.28
N PRO A 107 -15.12 3.19 -1.39
CA PRO A 107 -15.80 2.98 -2.66
C PRO A 107 -15.65 4.17 -3.61
N ALA A 108 -15.62 3.92 -4.94
CA ALA A 108 -15.39 4.96 -5.94
C ALA A 108 -16.45 6.07 -5.99
N GLU A 109 -17.56 5.91 -5.26
CA GLU A 109 -18.63 6.89 -5.11
C GLU A 109 -18.27 8.01 -4.10
N LYS A 110 -17.17 7.86 -3.34
CA LYS A 110 -16.59 8.90 -2.46
C LYS A 110 -15.07 9.03 -2.70
N PRO A 111 -14.64 9.33 -3.93
CA PRO A 111 -13.22 9.33 -4.27
C PRO A 111 -12.52 10.50 -3.59
N GLY A 112 -11.50 10.21 -2.79
CA GLY A 112 -10.52 11.22 -2.38
C GLY A 112 -10.88 12.11 -1.22
N GLU A 113 -11.98 11.91 -0.51
CA GLU A 113 -12.24 12.65 0.72
C GLU A 113 -12.31 11.68 1.88
N ILE A 114 -11.54 11.99 2.93
CA ILE A 114 -11.62 11.43 4.28
C ILE A 114 -10.54 10.37 4.64
N ASN A 115 -10.35 9.28 3.88
CA ASN A 115 -9.43 8.18 4.27
C ASN A 115 -8.35 7.91 3.20
N GLN A 116 -7.08 8.15 3.51
CA GLN A 116 -5.96 8.05 2.57
C GLN A 116 -4.66 7.63 3.24
N SER A 117 -3.91 6.75 2.57
CA SER A 117 -2.48 6.54 2.84
C SER A 117 -1.67 7.31 1.80
N GLN A 118 -0.77 8.18 2.23
CA GLN A 118 -0.01 9.07 1.35
C GLN A 118 1.49 8.82 1.51
N ILE A 119 2.19 8.84 0.37
CA ILE A 119 3.63 8.65 0.30
C ILE A 119 4.21 9.79 -0.53
N ALA A 120 5.24 10.43 -0.01
CA ALA A 120 6.13 11.32 -0.77
C ALA A 120 7.53 10.74 -0.75
N PHE A 121 8.31 10.95 -1.82
CA PHE A 121 9.66 10.43 -1.93
C PHE A 121 10.62 11.51 -2.42
N ASP A 122 11.71 11.70 -1.68
CA ASP A 122 12.83 12.56 -2.06
C ASP A 122 13.97 11.70 -2.61
N ALA A 123 14.14 11.75 -3.93
CA ALA A 123 15.17 10.99 -4.63
C ALA A 123 16.60 11.47 -4.33
N ASN A 124 16.80 12.70 -3.85
CA ASN A 124 18.14 13.21 -3.53
C ASN A 124 18.66 12.61 -2.21
N THR A 125 17.75 12.43 -1.25
CA THR A 125 18.07 11.90 0.08
C THR A 125 17.70 10.43 0.23
N MET A 126 17.11 9.82 -0.81
CA MET A 126 16.55 8.47 -0.80
C MET A 126 15.60 8.25 0.38
N THR A 127 14.78 9.26 0.68
CA THR A 127 13.91 9.27 1.86
C THR A 127 12.44 9.35 1.44
N ALA A 128 11.64 8.39 1.91
CA ALA A 128 10.20 8.38 1.78
C ALA A 128 9.54 8.86 3.08
N TYR A 129 8.47 9.63 2.93
CA TYR A 129 7.64 10.14 4.01
C TYR A 129 6.24 9.57 3.84
N PHE A 130 5.79 8.84 4.85
CA PHE A 130 4.49 8.21 4.90
C PHE A 130 3.62 8.97 5.90
N ARG A 131 2.36 9.23 5.52
CA ARG A 131 1.34 9.72 6.45
C ARG A 131 -0.02 9.14 6.11
N THR A 132 -0.89 9.11 7.12
CA THR A 132 -2.27 8.66 6.98
C THR A 132 -3.23 9.80 7.30
N ILE A 133 -4.24 9.98 6.44
CA ILE A 133 -5.38 10.85 6.66
C ILE A 133 -6.57 9.94 6.95
N GLN A 134 -7.18 10.05 8.12
CA GLN A 134 -8.39 9.33 8.51
C GLN A 134 -9.44 10.34 8.93
N TYR A 135 -10.69 10.17 8.49
CA TYR A 135 -11.74 11.14 8.78
C TYR A 135 -11.45 12.59 8.35
N GLY A 136 -10.61 12.76 7.32
CA GLY A 136 -10.11 14.06 6.87
C GLY A 136 -9.07 14.68 7.80
N LYS A 137 -8.65 13.96 8.84
CA LYS A 137 -7.68 14.38 9.84
C LYS A 137 -6.39 13.60 9.68
N HIS A 138 -5.27 14.28 9.90
CA HIS A 138 -3.97 13.65 9.94
C HIS A 138 -3.82 12.77 11.19
N VAL A 139 -3.39 11.53 11.00
CA VAL A 139 -3.10 10.57 12.08
C VAL A 139 -1.60 10.57 12.34
N ALA A 140 -1.13 11.44 13.23
CA ALA A 140 0.30 11.60 13.51
C ALA A 140 0.99 10.31 14.00
N ALA A 141 0.27 9.42 14.68
CA ALA A 141 0.80 8.12 15.12
C ALA A 141 1.24 7.22 13.96
N CYS A 142 0.73 7.47 12.75
CA CYS A 142 1.02 6.73 11.54
C CYS A 142 2.16 7.33 10.71
N ASP A 143 2.72 8.46 11.12
CA ASP A 143 3.82 9.06 10.37
C ASP A 143 5.05 8.18 10.44
N ARG A 144 5.63 7.88 9.27
CA ARG A 144 6.87 7.11 9.15
C ARG A 144 7.79 7.81 8.18
N THR A 145 9.07 7.79 8.50
CA THR A 145 10.14 8.19 7.59
C THR A 145 10.97 6.95 7.29
N LEU A 146 11.17 6.67 6.02
CA LEU A 146 11.96 5.54 5.55
C LEU A 146 13.11 6.06 4.72
N ARG A 147 14.34 5.72 5.12
CA ARG A 147 15.51 5.92 4.28
C ARG A 147 15.86 4.61 3.59
N ILE A 148 15.88 4.65 2.26
CA ILE A 148 16.30 3.54 1.40
C ILE A 148 17.82 3.62 1.29
N GLN A 149 18.51 2.51 1.59
CA GLN A 149 19.97 2.38 1.54
C GLN A 149 20.39 1.61 0.29
#